data_AF-A0A8T7JW19-F1
#
_entry.id   AF-A0A8T7JW19-F1
#
_cell.length_a   1.000
_cell.length_b   1.000
_cell.length_c   1.000
_cell.angle_alpha   90.00
_cell.angle_beta   90.00
_cell.angle_gamma   90.00
#
_symmetry.space_group_name_H-M   'P 1'
#
loop_
_entity.id
_entity.type
_entity.pdbx_description
1 polymer ?
#
loop_
_entity_poly.entity_id
_entity_poly.type
_entity_poly.pdbx_seq_one_letter_code
_entity_poly.pdbx_strand_id
1 'polypeptide(L)'
;RDDDGDGVNNTYDVCAGFDDHADMDGDGIPDGCDPLDDRDSDGDGVPDSSDNCPLDHNPHQHDNDGDGIGSACDPTPHGDPVPPPAVDTTKP
;
A
#
# COMPACT_ATOMS: atom_id res chain seq x y z
N ARG A 1 24.86 -9.64 22.83
CA ARG A 1 23.47 -10.09 22.97
C ARG A 1 22.72 -9.42 21.85
N ASP A 2 21.88 -10.18 21.19
CA ASP A 2 21.06 -9.85 20.04
C ASP A 2 19.72 -10.48 20.43
N ASP A 3 18.71 -9.65 20.66
CA ASP A 3 17.47 -10.07 21.30
C ASP A 3 16.37 -10.46 20.31
N ASP A 4 16.43 -9.96 19.09
CA ASP A 4 15.51 -10.24 17.98
C ASP A 4 16.12 -11.14 16.89
N GLY A 5 17.44 -11.32 16.87
CA GLY A 5 18.12 -12.30 16.04
C GLY A 5 18.38 -11.82 14.62
N ASP A 6 18.45 -10.51 14.39
CA ASP A 6 18.67 -9.91 13.07
C ASP A 6 20.16 -9.82 12.68
N GLY A 7 21.07 -10.17 13.60
CA GLY A 7 22.52 -10.17 13.39
C GLY A 7 23.21 -8.89 13.84
N VAL A 8 22.47 -7.90 14.35
CA VAL A 8 23.00 -6.73 15.06
C VAL A 8 22.86 -6.96 16.56
N ASN A 9 23.79 -6.42 17.36
CA ASN A 9 23.71 -6.60 18.82
C ASN A 9 22.91 -5.46 19.44
N ASN A 10 22.23 -5.67 20.57
CA ASN A 10 21.38 -4.69 21.26
C ASN A 10 22.03 -3.30 21.53
N THR A 11 23.36 -3.17 21.48
CA THR A 11 24.07 -1.90 21.70
C THR A 11 24.17 -1.06 20.42
N TYR A 12 24.15 -1.72 19.26
CA TYR A 12 24.18 -1.11 17.92
C TYR A 12 22.87 -1.27 17.16
N ASP A 13 21.95 -2.03 17.75
CA ASP A 13 20.58 -2.24 17.32
C ASP A 13 19.84 -0.90 17.28
N VAL A 14 19.43 -0.51 16.08
CA VAL A 14 18.69 0.72 15.83
C VAL A 14 17.19 0.47 16.01
N CYS A 15 16.75 -0.75 15.67
CA CYS A 15 15.36 -1.13 15.47
C CYS A 15 14.89 -2.25 16.40
N ALA A 16 15.04 -2.05 17.72
CA ALA A 16 14.81 -3.11 18.70
C ALA A 16 13.50 -3.90 18.50
N GLY A 17 13.63 -5.21 18.29
CA GLY A 17 12.54 -6.14 18.01
C GLY A 17 12.32 -6.44 16.52
N PHE A 18 13.09 -5.81 15.63
CA PHE A 18 12.94 -5.84 14.18
C PHE A 18 14.31 -5.89 13.49
N ASP A 19 14.33 -6.21 12.20
CA ASP A 19 15.57 -6.33 11.43
C ASP A 19 16.10 -4.95 11.00
N ASP A 20 17.31 -4.60 11.46
CA ASP A 20 18.02 -3.37 11.10
C ASP A 20 18.39 -3.26 9.61
N HIS A 21 18.34 -4.35 8.85
CA HIS A 21 18.69 -4.36 7.42
C HIS A 21 17.48 -4.28 6.48
N ALA A 22 16.27 -4.38 7.02
CA ALA A 22 15.05 -4.21 6.24
C ALA A 22 14.78 -2.71 6.07
N ASP A 23 14.99 -2.19 4.87
CA ASP A 23 14.82 -0.77 4.50
C ASP A 23 14.26 -0.76 3.06
N MET A 24 12.95 -0.96 2.94
CA MET A 24 12.31 -1.26 1.67
C MET A 24 12.13 -0.02 0.77
N ASP A 25 11.95 1.16 1.36
CA ASP A 25 11.91 2.46 0.65
C ASP A 25 13.29 3.11 0.48
N GLY A 26 14.30 2.69 1.26
CA GLY A 26 15.66 3.17 1.12
C GLY A 26 15.89 4.55 1.73
N ASP A 27 15.05 4.99 2.66
CA ASP A 27 15.19 6.27 3.36
C ASP A 27 16.28 6.24 4.45
N GLY A 28 16.77 5.04 4.77
CA GLY A 28 17.82 4.76 5.75
C GLY A 28 17.30 4.52 7.17
N ILE A 29 15.99 4.38 7.34
CA ILE A 29 15.31 3.95 8.57
C ILE A 29 14.80 2.52 8.36
N PRO A 30 15.12 1.57 9.25
CA PRO A 30 14.62 0.21 9.06
C PRO A 30 13.09 0.12 9.21
N ASP A 31 12.45 -0.71 8.38
CA ASP A 31 10.98 -0.88 8.27
C ASP A 31 10.27 -1.04 9.63
N GLY A 32 10.90 -1.73 10.58
CA GLY A 32 10.31 -2.02 11.89
C GLY A 32 10.19 -0.82 12.83
N CYS A 33 10.91 0.25 12.54
CA CYS A 33 11.00 1.48 13.34
C CYS A 33 10.84 2.72 12.46
N ASP A 34 10.46 2.54 11.20
CA ASP A 34 10.10 3.60 10.30
C ASP A 34 8.67 4.12 10.61
N PRO A 35 8.54 5.41 10.98
CA PRO A 35 7.24 6.02 11.22
C PRO A 35 6.49 6.41 9.94
N LEU A 36 7.15 6.42 8.78
CA LEU A 36 6.64 6.92 7.52
C LEU A 36 6.72 5.79 6.48
N ASP A 37 5.78 4.85 6.51
CA ASP A 37 5.63 3.79 5.48
C ASP A 37 5.38 4.43 4.10
N ASP A 38 6.47 4.86 3.46
CA ASP A 38 6.52 5.68 2.24
C ASP A 38 7.00 4.88 1.02
N ARG A 39 7.08 3.55 1.19
CA ARG A 39 7.24 2.55 0.13
C ARG A 39 6.35 2.86 -1.06
N ASP A 40 6.97 2.86 -2.23
CA ASP A 40 6.37 3.12 -3.53
C ASP A 40 6.82 1.99 -4.47
N SER A 41 6.01 0.93 -4.53
CA SER A 41 6.35 -0.33 -5.17
C SER A 41 6.43 -0.24 -6.70
N ASP A 42 5.72 0.71 -7.31
CA ASP A 42 5.71 0.91 -8.76
C ASP A 42 6.49 2.16 -9.22
N GLY A 43 6.92 3.00 -8.28
CA GLY A 43 7.78 4.15 -8.50
C GLY A 43 7.05 5.34 -9.13
N ASP A 44 5.75 5.47 -8.91
CA ASP A 44 4.92 6.52 -9.51
C ASP A 44 4.90 7.84 -8.71
N GLY A 45 5.46 7.82 -7.49
CA GLY A 45 5.54 8.95 -6.57
C GLY A 45 4.37 9.03 -5.57
N VAL A 46 3.52 8.02 -5.49
CA VAL A 46 2.47 7.85 -4.49
C VAL A 46 2.81 6.63 -3.62
N PRO A 47 2.92 6.77 -2.29
CA PRO A 47 3.18 5.62 -1.43
C PRO A 47 2.09 4.55 -1.55
N ASP A 48 2.46 3.28 -1.47
CA ASP A 48 1.60 2.09 -1.54
C ASP A 48 0.39 2.20 -0.60
N SER A 49 0.57 2.84 0.56
CA SER A 49 -0.46 3.06 1.57
C SER A 49 -1.56 4.04 1.13
N SER A 50 -1.29 4.86 0.12
CA SER A 50 -2.15 5.91 -0.43
C SER A 50 -2.44 5.74 -1.92
N ASP A 51 -1.84 4.74 -2.56
CA ASP A 51 -1.97 4.44 -3.98
C ASP A 51 -3.20 3.57 -4.27
N ASN A 52 -4.05 4.00 -5.20
CA ASN A 52 -5.19 3.22 -5.67
C ASN A 52 -4.83 2.14 -6.70
N CYS A 53 -3.55 2.06 -7.10
CA CYS A 53 -2.94 0.99 -7.87
C CYS A 53 -1.49 0.71 -7.45
N PRO A 54 -1.21 0.14 -6.25
CA PRO A 54 0.14 0.00 -5.67
C PRO A 54 1.19 -0.78 -6.49
N LEU A 55 0.82 -1.33 -7.64
CA LEU A 55 1.69 -2.15 -8.50
C LEU A 55 1.66 -1.69 -9.97
N ASP A 56 0.90 -0.65 -10.31
CA ASP A 56 0.62 -0.23 -11.69
C ASP A 56 0.71 1.31 -11.81
N HIS A 57 1.91 1.78 -12.15
CA HIS A 57 2.29 3.21 -12.16
C HIS A 57 1.20 4.17 -12.70
N ASN A 58 0.63 4.99 -11.81
CA ASN A 58 -0.46 5.91 -12.10
C ASN A 58 -0.41 7.22 -11.26
N PRO A 59 0.57 8.13 -11.47
CA PRO A 59 0.89 9.27 -10.57
C PRO A 59 -0.24 10.29 -10.35
N HIS A 60 -1.30 10.20 -11.15
CA HIS A 60 -2.46 11.09 -11.10
C HIS A 60 -3.65 10.46 -10.37
N GLN A 61 -3.54 9.20 -9.94
CA GLN A 61 -4.49 8.50 -9.09
C GLN A 61 -5.93 8.59 -9.64
N HIS A 62 -6.06 8.51 -10.97
CA HIS A 62 -7.35 8.63 -11.64
C HIS A 62 -8.24 7.44 -11.27
N ASP A 63 -9.43 7.74 -10.76
CA ASP A 63 -10.50 6.80 -10.44
C ASP A 63 -11.79 7.37 -11.05
N ASN A 64 -12.24 6.77 -12.15
CA ASN A 64 -13.26 7.36 -13.02
C ASN A 64 -14.69 7.07 -12.56
N ASP A 65 -14.90 5.94 -11.89
CA ASP A 65 -16.20 5.49 -11.38
C ASP A 65 -16.29 5.59 -9.84
N GLY A 66 -15.19 5.86 -9.16
CA GLY A 66 -15.14 6.21 -7.75
C GLY A 66 -15.22 5.00 -6.83
N ASP A 67 -14.78 3.82 -7.28
CA ASP A 67 -14.83 2.57 -6.52
C ASP A 67 -13.60 2.37 -5.60
N GLY A 68 -12.59 3.23 -5.73
CA GLY A 68 -11.36 3.20 -4.97
C GLY A 68 -10.22 2.39 -5.62
N ILE A 69 -10.44 1.80 -6.80
CA ILE A 69 -9.42 1.15 -7.62
C ILE A 69 -9.02 2.12 -8.74
N GLY A 70 -7.72 2.36 -8.92
CA GLY A 70 -7.28 3.29 -9.95
C GLY A 70 -7.58 2.76 -11.35
N SER A 71 -7.88 3.66 -12.28
CA SER A 71 -8.20 3.35 -13.68
C SER A 71 -7.07 2.60 -14.42
N ALA A 72 -5.85 2.57 -13.86
CA ALA A 72 -4.71 1.83 -14.41
C ALA A 72 -4.78 0.33 -14.12
N CYS A 73 -5.29 -0.05 -12.95
CA CYS A 73 -5.36 -1.43 -12.46
C CYS A 73 -6.81 -1.96 -12.33
N ASP A 74 -7.81 -1.10 -12.53
CA ASP A 74 -9.22 -1.49 -12.51
C ASP A 74 -9.62 -2.29 -13.77
N PRO A 75 -10.15 -3.53 -13.64
CA PRO A 75 -10.69 -4.28 -14.77
C PRO A 75 -11.96 -3.68 -15.39
N THR A 76 -12.65 -2.79 -14.68
CA THR A 76 -13.89 -2.11 -15.09
C THR A 76 -13.82 -0.57 -14.94
N PRO A 77 -12.90 0.15 -15.61
CA PRO A 77 -12.57 1.59 -15.38
C PRO A 77 -13.69 2.63 -15.56
N HIS A 78 -14.91 2.20 -15.87
CA HIS A 78 -16.07 3.02 -16.18
C HIS A 78 -17.31 2.53 -15.42
N GLY A 79 -17.13 1.74 -14.38
CA GLY A 79 -18.19 1.14 -13.60
C GLY A 79 -18.23 -0.36 -13.74
N ASP A 80 -18.16 -1.05 -12.61
CA ASP A 80 -18.89 -2.28 -12.40
C ASP A 80 -20.32 -2.10 -12.92
N PRO A 81 -20.89 -3.07 -13.66
CA PRO A 81 -22.33 -3.07 -13.87
C PRO A 81 -22.96 -3.20 -12.48
N VAL A 82 -23.37 -2.07 -11.89
CA VAL A 82 -24.21 -2.04 -10.69
C VAL A 82 -25.32 -3.03 -10.99
N PRO A 83 -25.38 -4.18 -10.30
CA PRO A 83 -26.49 -5.09 -10.52
C PRO A 83 -27.73 -4.24 -10.31
N PRO A 84 -28.68 -4.24 -11.27
CA PRO A 84 -29.83 -3.34 -11.20
C PRO A 84 -30.41 -3.44 -9.79
N PRO A 85 -30.73 -2.30 -9.13
CA PRO A 85 -31.13 -2.29 -7.74
C PRO A 85 -32.14 -3.41 -7.57
N ALA A 86 -31.81 -4.38 -6.69
CA ALA A 86 -32.57 -5.60 -6.53
C ALA A 86 -34.03 -5.20 -6.54
N VAL A 87 -34.74 -5.57 -7.61
CA VAL A 87 -36.08 -5.07 -7.86
C VAL A 87 -36.85 -5.44 -6.61
N ASP A 88 -37.29 -4.43 -5.85
CA ASP A 88 -38.06 -4.68 -4.66
C ASP A 88 -39.41 -5.25 -5.11
N THR A 89 -39.42 -6.58 -5.24
CA THR A 89 -40.59 -7.39 -5.60
C THR A 89 -41.63 -7.38 -4.48
N THR A 90 -41.41 -6.63 -3.39
CA THR A 90 -42.35 -6.49 -2.28
C THR A 90 -43.21 -5.23 -2.36
N LYS A 91 -43.03 -4.35 -3.35
CA LYS A 91 -43.98 -3.24 -3.59
C LYS A 91 -45.02 -3.62 -4.68
N PRO A 92 -46.31 -3.78 -4.30
CA PRO A 92 -47.38 -4.10 -5.24
C PRO A 92 -47.74 -2.93 -6.17
#